data_AF-A0A556N350-F1
#
_entry.id   AF-A0A556N350-F1
#
_cell.length_a   1.000
_cell.length_b   1.000
_cell.length_c   1.000
_cell.angle_alpha   90.00
_cell.angle_beta   90.00
_cell.angle_gamma   90.00
#
_symmetry.space_group_name_H-M   'P 1'
#
loop_
_entity.id
_entity.type
_entity.pdbx_description
1 polymer ?
#
loop_
_entity_poly.entity_id
_entity_poly.type
_entity_poly.pdbx_seq_one_letter_code
_entity_poly.pdbx_strand_id
1 'polypeptide(L)'
;MNTNRKQKYYWGIGLENETYLQFEESMIVSGGFIQEKIGCERYSIDYRKCYKSGILASVLENGLTKDHNYRVSRMINSHSLDKIDLNYQHKTIASTNPAADNPEYLGKSILENFLETQPYNIWSMFTQKTNPMGSVNFDGDSIEFVTKYFENRTISDACDELAATKKLFIDKLNESGVLNGTLSFPDYNIGLNMFMSNQENIVLFNNGTYHFHITLPTLTENSRIIDYIDFEAKHANAIYLLQWFEPLFIATLGSPDIMQVISKKHGLNHQFAGGSMRNAMSRYTGVGTFNKTMAKGKILTYQVEEFRKLLKFQKEENIWWRDRVESDFGYELLTDIGLDFNQEKMYQSGFEFRSFDEFPASYLPELLHAIITICEHSLNVPDVPWCHDSVVWNNLVFKSLKYGYQTEITSEEKQEVLEVLNLSAQQTAFDSITKLDEFFFRIIEVLHEKYKDNNTCIDNMLGDKPNTVPRWDNFNKFQVEQHLKQLEEVK
;
A
#
# COMPACT_ATOMS: atom_id res chain seq x y z
N MET A 1 35.61 25.20 28.43
CA MET A 1 34.40 24.36 28.35
C MET A 1 34.63 23.34 27.25
N ASN A 2 34.88 22.08 27.60
CA ASN A 2 34.98 20.99 26.62
C ASN A 2 33.58 20.74 26.06
N THR A 3 33.33 21.18 24.83
CA THR A 3 32.17 20.78 24.05
C THR A 3 32.28 19.28 23.78
N ASN A 4 31.58 18.46 24.55
CA ASN A 4 31.36 17.05 24.24
C ASN A 4 30.63 16.95 22.90
N ARG A 5 31.37 16.98 21.78
CA ARG A 5 30.87 16.65 20.45
C ARG A 5 30.49 15.17 20.47
N LYS A 6 29.21 14.87 20.67
CA LYS A 6 28.70 13.50 20.61
C LYS A 6 28.39 13.18 19.15
N GLN A 7 29.38 12.64 18.45
CA GLN A 7 29.11 11.94 17.19
C GLN A 7 28.39 10.63 17.52
N LYS A 8 27.28 10.35 16.83
CA LYS A 8 26.50 9.12 17.00
C LYS A 8 25.91 8.65 15.67
N TYR A 9 25.76 7.35 15.51
CA TYR A 9 24.96 6.79 14.43
C TYR A 9 23.46 6.93 14.76
N TYR A 10 22.72 7.32 13.74
CA TYR A 10 21.28 7.50 13.74
C TYR A 10 20.68 6.68 12.59
N TRP A 11 19.60 5.96 12.88
CA TRP A 11 18.73 5.31 11.90
C TRP A 11 17.28 5.51 12.33
N GLY A 12 16.34 5.07 11.51
CA GLY A 12 14.94 5.12 11.92
C GLY A 12 14.03 4.22 11.11
N ILE A 13 12.98 3.76 11.79
CA ILE A 13 11.88 2.98 11.23
C ILE A 13 10.59 3.61 11.73
N GLY A 14 9.70 3.94 10.83
CA GLY A 14 8.34 4.40 11.12
C GLY A 14 7.36 3.75 10.18
N LEU A 15 6.16 3.46 10.69
CA LEU A 15 5.09 2.80 9.95
C LEU A 15 3.87 3.70 9.93
N GLU A 16 3.26 3.83 8.76
CA GLU A 16 1.92 4.36 8.57
C GLU A 16 1.06 3.23 7.98
N ASN A 17 -0.15 3.05 8.48
CA ASN A 17 -1.13 2.13 7.92
C ASN A 17 -2.46 2.84 7.76
N GLU A 18 -2.82 3.11 6.51
CA GLU A 18 -4.14 3.60 6.13
C GLU A 18 -5.05 2.38 5.97
N THR A 19 -6.13 2.30 6.74
CA THR A 19 -7.03 1.13 6.71
C THR A 19 -8.48 1.54 6.97
N TYR A 20 -9.36 0.55 6.97
CA TYR A 20 -10.78 0.67 7.23
C TYR A 20 -11.16 -0.29 8.35
N LEU A 21 -12.38 -0.16 8.88
CA LEU A 21 -12.95 -1.17 9.78
C LEU A 21 -14.09 -1.88 9.07
N GLN A 22 -14.31 -3.13 9.46
CA GLN A 22 -15.33 -3.99 8.91
C GLN A 22 -16.23 -4.52 10.03
N PHE A 23 -17.53 -4.56 9.79
CA PHE A 23 -18.44 -5.32 10.66
C PHE A 23 -18.28 -6.82 10.41
N GLU A 24 -18.27 -7.63 11.47
CA GLU A 24 -18.27 -9.10 11.36
C GLU A 24 -19.43 -9.62 10.49
N GLU A 25 -20.59 -8.95 10.55
CA GLU A 25 -21.76 -9.26 9.74
C GLU A 25 -21.67 -8.61 8.35
N SER A 26 -21.71 -9.45 7.32
CA SER A 26 -21.90 -9.02 5.93
C SER A 26 -23.38 -8.79 5.61
N MET A 27 -23.65 -7.93 4.63
CA MET A 27 -24.97 -7.80 4.02
C MET A 27 -25.16 -8.89 2.95
N ILE A 28 -26.39 -9.41 2.82
CA ILE A 28 -26.79 -10.30 1.74
C ILE A 28 -27.68 -9.52 0.79
N VAL A 29 -27.28 -9.42 -0.48
CA VAL A 29 -28.01 -8.68 -1.52
C VAL A 29 -28.06 -9.48 -2.81
N SER A 30 -29.04 -9.19 -3.67
CA SER A 30 -29.14 -9.84 -4.97
C SER A 30 -28.06 -9.35 -5.94
N GLY A 31 -27.69 -10.17 -6.92
CA GLY A 31 -26.80 -9.73 -8.00
C GLY A 31 -27.36 -8.54 -8.78
N GLY A 32 -28.69 -8.47 -8.93
CA GLY A 32 -29.36 -7.33 -9.54
C GLY A 32 -29.17 -6.04 -8.75
N PHE A 33 -29.24 -6.12 -7.42
CA PHE A 33 -28.92 -4.99 -6.54
C PHE A 33 -27.46 -4.56 -6.72
N ILE A 34 -26.50 -5.49 -6.78
CA ILE A 34 -25.10 -5.13 -6.98
C ILE A 34 -24.89 -4.40 -8.30
N GLN A 35 -25.40 -4.96 -9.39
CA GLN A 35 -25.29 -4.36 -10.73
C GLN A 35 -25.88 -2.94 -10.78
N GLU A 36 -27.00 -2.69 -10.11
CA GLU A 36 -27.65 -1.38 -10.08
C GLU A 36 -26.94 -0.38 -9.16
N LYS A 37 -26.43 -0.85 -8.01
CA LYS A 37 -25.93 0.02 -6.93
C LYS A 37 -24.43 0.23 -6.93
N ILE A 38 -23.68 -0.25 -7.93
CA ILE A 38 -22.27 0.14 -8.06
C ILE A 38 -22.15 1.67 -8.20
N GLY A 39 -21.52 2.29 -7.20
CA GLY A 39 -21.42 3.73 -7.05
C GLY A 39 -20.07 4.19 -6.55
N CYS A 40 -20.01 5.45 -6.13
CA CYS A 40 -18.86 6.02 -5.46
C CYS A 40 -19.21 6.33 -4.00
N GLU A 41 -18.20 6.37 -3.13
CA GLU A 41 -18.38 6.96 -1.79
C GLU A 41 -18.67 8.47 -1.94
N ARG A 42 -19.46 9.04 -1.03
CA ARG A 42 -19.97 10.43 -1.15
C ARG A 42 -18.88 11.50 -1.17
N TYR A 43 -17.82 11.29 -0.39
CA TYR A 43 -16.72 12.20 -0.12
C TYR A 43 -15.41 11.76 -0.78
N SER A 44 -15.34 10.53 -1.32
CA SER A 44 -14.20 10.01 -2.07
C SER A 44 -14.30 10.22 -3.58
N ILE A 45 -13.22 9.89 -4.29
CA ILE A 45 -13.20 9.89 -5.75
C ILE A 45 -14.07 8.78 -6.35
N ASP A 46 -14.63 9.06 -7.53
CA ASP A 46 -15.41 8.08 -8.28
C ASP A 46 -14.51 7.16 -9.10
N TYR A 47 -14.07 6.06 -8.48
CA TYR A 47 -13.21 5.06 -9.13
C TYR A 47 -13.82 4.39 -10.36
N ARG A 48 -15.15 4.45 -10.53
CA ARG A 48 -15.81 3.91 -11.74
C ARG A 48 -15.37 4.65 -12.99
N LYS A 49 -15.00 5.94 -12.87
CA LYS A 49 -14.49 6.76 -13.98
C LYS A 49 -13.11 6.34 -14.47
N CYS A 50 -12.43 5.48 -13.73
CA CYS A 50 -11.15 4.92 -14.15
C CYS A 50 -11.30 3.62 -14.95
N TYR A 51 -12.53 3.18 -15.24
CA TYR A 51 -12.80 2.06 -16.13
C TYR A 51 -13.28 2.59 -17.49
N LYS A 52 -12.82 1.96 -18.58
CA LYS A 52 -13.31 2.27 -19.92
C LYS A 52 -14.82 2.04 -20.00
N SER A 53 -15.52 2.95 -20.69
CA SER A 53 -16.98 2.95 -20.78
C SER A 53 -17.56 1.58 -21.16
N GLY A 54 -18.58 1.13 -20.43
CA GLY A 54 -19.32 -0.11 -20.67
C GLY A 54 -18.65 -1.40 -20.19
N ILE A 55 -17.35 -1.40 -19.90
CA ILE A 55 -16.62 -2.61 -19.49
C ILE A 55 -17.12 -3.13 -18.13
N LEU A 56 -17.28 -2.24 -17.15
CA LEU A 56 -17.66 -2.60 -15.80
C LEU A 56 -19.04 -3.30 -15.75
N ALA A 57 -20.02 -2.75 -16.48
CA ALA A 57 -21.35 -3.35 -16.58
C ALA A 57 -21.30 -4.76 -17.19
N SER A 58 -20.53 -4.93 -18.28
CA SER A 58 -20.33 -6.24 -18.92
C SER A 58 -19.76 -7.28 -17.96
N VAL A 59 -18.76 -6.92 -17.14
CA VAL A 59 -18.16 -7.85 -16.17
C VAL A 59 -19.15 -8.23 -15.06
N LEU A 60 -19.84 -7.25 -14.48
CA LEU A 60 -20.81 -7.49 -13.40
C LEU A 60 -22.01 -8.33 -13.84
N GLU A 61 -22.56 -8.07 -15.04
CA GLU A 61 -23.70 -8.81 -15.59
C GLU A 61 -23.38 -10.29 -15.82
N ASN A 62 -22.13 -10.61 -16.21
CA ASN A 62 -21.68 -11.98 -16.41
C ASN A 62 -21.25 -12.66 -15.10
N GLY A 63 -20.75 -11.88 -14.14
CA GLY A 63 -20.21 -12.39 -12.88
C GLY A 63 -21.22 -12.61 -11.77
N LEU A 64 -22.32 -11.86 -11.77
CA LEU A 64 -23.29 -11.81 -10.67
C LEU A 64 -24.71 -12.01 -11.18
N THR A 65 -25.24 -13.24 -11.16
CA THR A 65 -26.61 -13.54 -11.59
C THR A 65 -27.66 -12.73 -10.81
N LYS A 66 -28.60 -12.10 -11.52
CA LYS A 66 -29.53 -11.11 -10.96
C LYS A 66 -30.35 -11.61 -9.78
N ASP A 67 -30.86 -12.83 -9.87
CA ASP A 67 -31.77 -13.42 -8.89
C ASP A 67 -31.06 -14.21 -7.78
N HIS A 68 -29.72 -14.27 -7.82
CA HIS A 68 -28.90 -14.95 -6.81
C HIS A 68 -28.42 -13.95 -5.76
N ASN A 69 -28.16 -14.43 -4.54
CA ASN A 69 -27.69 -13.59 -3.45
C ASN A 69 -26.18 -13.71 -3.25
N TYR A 70 -25.54 -12.60 -2.87
CA TYR A 70 -24.09 -12.50 -2.64
C TYR A 70 -23.80 -11.71 -1.37
N ARG A 71 -22.58 -11.87 -0.85
CA ARG A 71 -22.11 -11.15 0.34
C ARG A 71 -21.44 -9.83 -0.06
N VAL A 72 -21.87 -8.75 0.59
CA VAL A 72 -21.24 -7.42 0.51
C VAL A 72 -20.79 -7.03 1.91
N SER A 73 -19.55 -6.56 2.04
CA SER A 73 -19.03 -6.12 3.34
C SER A 73 -19.70 -4.82 3.77
N ARG A 74 -19.87 -4.68 5.08
CA ARG A 74 -20.26 -3.43 5.71
C ARG A 74 -19.01 -2.81 6.33
N MET A 75 -18.66 -1.61 5.91
CA MET A 75 -17.38 -0.99 6.23
C MET A 75 -17.57 0.36 6.93
N ILE A 76 -16.61 0.73 7.76
CA ILE A 76 -16.45 2.03 8.39
C ILE A 76 -15.15 2.64 7.84
N ASN A 77 -15.30 3.80 7.22
CA ASN A 77 -14.20 4.65 6.79
C ASN A 77 -14.08 5.87 7.71
N SER A 78 -13.10 6.75 7.49
CA SER A 78 -12.94 7.97 8.29
C SER A 78 -14.19 8.87 8.25
N HIS A 79 -14.85 8.94 7.09
CA HIS A 79 -16.06 9.73 6.90
C HIS A 79 -17.25 9.17 7.68
N SER A 80 -17.33 7.85 7.85
CA SER A 80 -18.32 7.19 8.69
C SER A 80 -18.14 7.57 10.16
N LEU A 81 -16.91 7.85 10.61
CA LEU A 81 -16.65 8.30 11.97
C LEU A 81 -16.85 9.81 12.15
N ASP A 82 -16.42 10.63 11.19
CA ASP A 82 -16.35 12.09 11.34
C ASP A 82 -17.54 12.86 10.76
N LYS A 83 -18.24 12.33 9.74
CA LYS A 83 -19.22 13.08 8.93
C LYS A 83 -20.67 12.68 9.14
N ILE A 84 -20.94 11.55 9.77
CA ILE A 84 -22.29 11.05 10.03
C ILE A 84 -22.53 10.83 11.52
N ASP A 85 -23.78 10.84 11.93
CA ASP A 85 -24.21 10.55 13.31
C ASP A 85 -24.57 9.07 13.51
N LEU A 86 -25.11 8.76 14.70
CA LEU A 86 -25.52 7.40 15.08
C LEU A 86 -26.72 6.85 14.29
N ASN A 87 -27.48 7.72 13.61
CA ASN A 87 -28.55 7.33 12.68
C ASN A 87 -28.06 7.28 11.23
N TYR A 88 -26.73 7.34 11.02
CA TYR A 88 -26.08 7.41 9.72
C TYR A 88 -26.52 8.62 8.88
N GLN A 89 -27.03 9.67 9.52
CA GLN A 89 -27.36 10.92 8.86
C GLN A 89 -26.09 11.75 8.69
N HIS A 90 -25.90 12.28 7.50
CA HIS A 90 -24.77 13.15 7.22
C HIS A 90 -24.95 14.52 7.84
N LYS A 91 -23.86 15.15 8.26
CA LYS A 91 -23.85 16.53 8.77
C LYS A 91 -24.40 17.55 7.76
N THR A 92 -24.20 17.31 6.46
CA THR A 92 -24.64 18.20 5.38
C THR A 92 -25.51 17.46 4.36
N ILE A 93 -26.34 18.21 3.64
CA ILE A 93 -27.12 17.70 2.50
C ILE A 93 -26.21 17.57 1.28
N ALA A 94 -26.35 16.49 0.52
CA ALA A 94 -25.57 16.27 -0.69
C ALA A 94 -25.92 17.31 -1.78
N SER A 95 -24.94 17.69 -2.60
CA SER A 95 -25.14 18.48 -3.82
C SER A 95 -25.71 19.90 -3.65
N THR A 96 -25.76 20.44 -2.42
CA THR A 96 -26.02 21.87 -2.18
C THR A 96 -24.72 22.66 -2.23
N ASN A 97 -24.69 23.77 -2.99
CA ASN A 97 -23.58 24.71 -2.98
C ASN A 97 -24.11 26.14 -2.67
N PRO A 98 -23.81 26.71 -1.49
CA PRO A 98 -22.96 26.18 -0.42
C PRO A 98 -23.60 24.97 0.29
N ALA A 99 -22.77 24.20 1.02
CA ALA A 99 -23.25 23.07 1.81
C ALA A 99 -24.31 23.53 2.82
N ALA A 100 -25.48 22.93 2.78
CA ALA A 100 -26.54 23.14 3.78
C ALA A 100 -26.43 22.07 4.87
N ASP A 101 -26.69 22.46 6.12
CA ASP A 101 -26.80 21.53 7.24
C ASP A 101 -27.98 20.57 7.01
N ASN A 102 -27.79 19.31 7.37
CA ASN A 102 -28.86 18.33 7.32
C ASN A 102 -29.71 18.43 8.61
N PRO A 103 -31.01 18.77 8.52
CA PRO A 103 -31.88 18.85 9.70
C PRO A 103 -32.08 17.50 10.40
N GLU A 104 -31.80 16.38 9.74
CA GLU A 104 -31.88 15.04 10.32
C GLU A 104 -30.63 14.63 11.11
N TYR A 105 -29.54 15.41 11.02
CA TYR A 105 -28.32 15.17 11.79
C TYR A 105 -28.53 15.48 13.27
N LEU A 106 -28.23 14.52 14.14
CA LEU A 106 -28.41 14.57 15.60
C LEU A 106 -27.44 15.52 16.33
N GLY A 107 -26.63 16.28 15.60
CA GLY A 107 -25.73 17.30 16.13
C GLY A 107 -24.33 16.81 16.51
N LYS A 108 -24.11 15.49 16.62
CA LYS A 108 -22.80 14.88 16.93
C LYS A 108 -22.47 13.71 16.02
N SER A 109 -21.22 13.60 15.61
CA SER A 109 -20.73 12.49 14.79
C SER A 109 -20.55 11.22 15.61
N ILE A 110 -20.35 10.09 14.94
CA ILE A 110 -20.01 8.83 15.63
C ILE A 110 -18.74 9.00 16.47
N LEU A 111 -17.70 9.66 15.94
CA LEU A 111 -16.47 9.94 16.68
C LEU A 111 -16.72 10.84 17.89
N GLU A 112 -17.53 11.89 17.76
CA GLU A 112 -17.85 12.79 18.87
C GLU A 112 -18.58 12.04 20.00
N ASN A 113 -19.57 11.22 19.66
CA ASN A 113 -20.27 10.37 20.63
C ASN A 113 -19.33 9.35 21.28
N PHE A 114 -18.43 8.74 20.52
CA PHE A 114 -17.41 7.82 21.04
C PHE A 114 -16.54 8.54 22.09
N LEU A 115 -15.93 9.66 21.72
CA LEU A 115 -14.95 10.36 22.53
C LEU A 115 -15.50 10.96 23.84
N GLU A 116 -16.81 11.25 23.91
CA GLU A 116 -17.43 11.84 25.10
C GLU A 116 -17.28 11.02 26.38
N THR A 117 -17.20 9.70 26.25
CA THR A 117 -17.09 8.78 27.38
C THR A 117 -15.66 8.29 27.60
N GLN A 118 -14.71 8.70 26.76
CA GLN A 118 -13.37 8.14 26.74
C GLN A 118 -12.40 8.92 27.63
N PRO A 119 -11.46 8.23 28.29
CA PRO A 119 -10.40 8.88 29.05
C PRO A 119 -9.42 9.61 28.13
N TYR A 120 -8.66 10.55 28.72
CA TYR A 120 -7.72 11.41 28.00
C TYR A 120 -6.73 10.64 27.12
N ASN A 121 -6.25 9.46 27.56
CA ASN A 121 -5.29 8.67 26.79
C ASN A 121 -5.85 8.16 25.45
N ILE A 122 -7.16 7.96 25.34
CA ILE A 122 -7.81 7.60 24.06
C ILE A 122 -8.02 8.86 23.22
N TRP A 123 -8.48 9.94 23.85
CA TRP A 123 -8.66 11.22 23.16
C TRP A 123 -7.33 11.73 22.55
N SER A 124 -6.22 11.57 23.25
CA SER A 124 -4.88 11.97 22.79
C SER A 124 -4.31 11.10 21.67
N MET A 125 -4.94 9.97 21.33
CA MET A 125 -4.53 9.18 20.17
C MET A 125 -4.88 9.90 18.86
N PHE A 126 -5.96 10.68 18.84
CA PHE A 126 -6.42 11.35 17.63
C PHE A 126 -5.63 12.62 17.36
N THR A 127 -5.23 12.81 16.10
CA THR A 127 -4.67 14.09 15.67
C THR A 127 -5.76 15.14 15.60
N GLN A 128 -5.49 16.26 16.26
CA GLN A 128 -6.38 17.39 16.37
C GLN A 128 -5.58 18.70 16.26
N LYS A 129 -6.28 19.83 16.06
CA LYS A 129 -5.61 21.15 16.05
C LYS A 129 -4.78 21.42 17.31
N THR A 130 -5.23 20.91 18.45
CA THR A 130 -4.57 21.06 19.76
C THR A 130 -3.60 19.91 20.08
N ASN A 131 -3.63 18.83 19.29
CA ASN A 131 -2.73 17.70 19.39
C ASN A 131 -2.31 17.25 17.99
N PRO A 132 -1.34 17.93 17.35
CA PRO A 132 -0.96 17.61 15.98
C PRO A 132 -0.23 16.27 15.85
N MET A 133 0.10 15.61 16.97
CA MET A 133 0.95 14.43 17.05
C MET A 133 0.18 13.18 17.52
N GLY A 134 -1.11 13.06 17.17
CA GLY A 134 -1.84 11.82 17.37
C GLY A 134 -1.19 10.65 16.62
N SER A 135 -1.52 9.43 17.06
CA SER A 135 -1.18 8.16 16.40
C SER A 135 -2.32 7.64 15.52
N VAL A 136 -3.48 8.31 15.52
CA VAL A 136 -4.64 8.03 14.68
C VAL A 136 -5.04 9.31 13.95
N ASN A 137 -5.05 9.27 12.62
CA ASN A 137 -5.43 10.38 11.75
C ASN A 137 -6.55 9.93 10.82
N PHE A 138 -7.35 10.89 10.36
CA PHE A 138 -8.30 10.67 9.28
C PHE A 138 -7.72 11.31 8.03
N ASP A 139 -7.13 10.50 7.14
CA ASP A 139 -6.55 10.95 5.87
C ASP A 139 -7.41 10.49 4.69
N GLY A 140 -8.00 11.46 3.99
CA GLY A 140 -9.02 11.19 3.00
C GLY A 140 -10.16 10.36 3.59
N ASP A 141 -10.46 9.24 2.96
CA ASP A 141 -11.44 8.25 3.39
C ASP A 141 -10.87 7.19 4.36
N SER A 142 -9.55 7.09 4.52
CA SER A 142 -8.92 6.07 5.37
C SER A 142 -8.78 6.50 6.84
N ILE A 143 -8.70 5.51 7.73
CA ILE A 143 -8.23 5.70 9.10
C ILE A 143 -6.74 5.34 9.11
N GLU A 144 -5.88 6.33 9.33
CA GLU A 144 -4.43 6.19 9.32
C GLU A 144 -3.91 5.98 10.74
N PHE A 145 -3.14 4.91 10.93
CA PHE A 145 -2.41 4.62 12.17
C PHE A 145 -0.93 4.86 11.95
N VAL A 146 -0.30 5.68 12.80
CA VAL A 146 1.11 6.07 12.66
C VAL A 146 1.91 5.79 13.92
N THR A 147 3.09 5.21 13.77
CA THR A 147 4.07 5.10 14.86
C THR A 147 4.63 6.48 15.21
N LYS A 148 4.78 6.78 16.49
CA LYS A 148 5.28 8.06 17.01
C LYS A 148 6.78 8.06 17.24
N TYR A 149 7.35 6.91 17.59
CA TYR A 149 8.79 6.78 17.82
C TYR A 149 9.49 6.36 16.53
N PHE A 150 10.60 7.02 16.20
CA PHE A 150 11.30 6.82 14.93
C PHE A 150 12.80 6.59 15.10
N GLU A 151 13.48 7.46 15.85
CA GLU A 151 14.93 7.43 16.03
C GLU A 151 15.39 6.13 16.71
N ASN A 152 16.33 5.45 16.05
CA ASN A 152 17.01 4.23 16.49
C ASN A 152 16.05 3.10 16.91
N ARG A 153 14.88 3.04 16.27
CA ARG A 153 13.90 1.98 16.48
C ARG A 153 14.32 0.70 15.77
N THR A 154 13.93 -0.43 16.36
CA THR A 154 14.02 -1.75 15.74
C THR A 154 12.73 -2.08 14.97
N ILE A 155 12.75 -3.14 14.17
CA ILE A 155 11.55 -3.65 13.48
C ILE A 155 10.49 -4.06 14.50
N SER A 156 10.86 -4.82 15.53
CA SER A 156 9.92 -5.26 16.59
C SER A 156 9.28 -4.06 17.26
N ASP A 157 10.10 -3.10 17.68
CA ASP A 157 9.66 -1.85 18.29
C ASP A 157 8.55 -1.14 17.49
N ALA A 158 8.76 -0.96 16.19
CA ALA A 158 7.82 -0.27 15.31
C ALA A 158 6.54 -1.09 15.07
N CYS A 159 6.68 -2.42 14.86
CA CYS A 159 5.55 -3.31 14.67
C CYS A 159 4.67 -3.41 15.92
N ASP A 160 5.30 -3.56 17.10
CA ASP A 160 4.61 -3.68 18.39
C ASP A 160 3.85 -2.39 18.73
N GLU A 161 4.43 -1.22 18.44
CA GLU A 161 3.77 0.07 18.62
C GLU A 161 2.53 0.21 17.73
N LEU A 162 2.65 -0.13 16.44
CA LEU A 162 1.53 -0.09 15.50
C LEU A 162 0.42 -1.07 15.94
N ALA A 163 0.78 -2.31 16.27
CA ALA A 163 -0.15 -3.33 16.71
C ALA A 163 -0.88 -2.92 18.01
N ALA A 164 -0.15 -2.39 19.00
CA ALA A 164 -0.72 -1.91 20.24
C ALA A 164 -1.70 -0.75 20.02
N THR A 165 -1.35 0.20 19.13
CA THR A 165 -2.21 1.35 18.80
C THR A 165 -3.49 0.90 18.10
N LYS A 166 -3.38 0.06 17.07
CA LYS A 166 -4.54 -0.49 16.35
C LYS A 166 -5.44 -1.29 17.28
N LYS A 167 -4.86 -2.15 18.13
CA LYS A 167 -5.60 -2.95 19.12
C LYS A 167 -6.33 -2.07 20.13
N LEU A 168 -5.65 -1.09 20.71
CA LEU A 168 -6.27 -0.19 21.69
C LEU A 168 -7.45 0.58 21.08
N PHE A 169 -7.29 1.07 19.85
CA PHE A 169 -8.35 1.79 19.14
C PHE A 169 -9.59 0.91 18.91
N ILE A 170 -9.41 -0.28 18.32
CA ILE A 170 -10.54 -1.15 17.97
C ILE A 170 -11.23 -1.73 19.20
N ASP A 171 -10.46 -2.13 20.22
CA ASP A 171 -11.00 -2.64 21.49
C ASP A 171 -11.88 -1.56 22.14
N LYS A 172 -11.40 -0.31 22.22
CA LYS A 172 -12.16 0.78 22.85
C LYS A 172 -13.39 1.18 22.07
N LEU A 173 -13.30 1.18 20.74
CA LEU A 173 -14.45 1.47 19.89
C LEU A 173 -15.56 0.42 20.09
N ASN A 174 -15.20 -0.87 20.10
CA ASN A 174 -16.15 -1.96 20.36
C ASN A 174 -16.70 -1.93 21.80
N GLU A 175 -15.84 -1.76 22.81
CA GLU A 175 -16.24 -1.67 24.22
C GLU A 175 -17.22 -0.52 24.50
N SER A 176 -17.10 0.59 23.76
CA SER A 176 -17.98 1.75 23.94
C SER A 176 -19.44 1.48 23.55
N GLY A 177 -19.68 0.50 22.68
CA GLY A 177 -21.01 0.24 22.13
C GLY A 177 -21.60 1.40 21.31
N VAL A 178 -20.77 2.35 20.86
CA VAL A 178 -21.22 3.51 20.06
C VAL A 178 -21.82 3.07 18.72
N LEU A 179 -21.36 1.94 18.19
CA LEU A 179 -21.87 1.30 16.98
C LEU A 179 -22.51 -0.04 17.35
N ASN A 180 -23.62 -0.37 16.69
CA ASN A 180 -24.27 -1.67 16.84
C ASN A 180 -23.53 -2.73 16.01
N GLY A 181 -22.94 -3.71 16.68
CA GLY A 181 -22.17 -4.80 16.08
C GLY A 181 -20.68 -4.71 16.41
N THR A 182 -19.95 -5.80 16.18
CA THR A 182 -18.50 -5.86 16.43
C THR A 182 -17.74 -5.51 15.16
N LEU A 183 -16.72 -4.66 15.32
CA LEU A 183 -15.81 -4.24 14.28
C LEU A 183 -14.47 -4.96 14.39
N SER A 184 -13.87 -5.27 13.24
CA SER A 184 -12.49 -5.74 13.10
C SER A 184 -11.76 -4.96 12.00
N PHE A 185 -10.44 -5.09 11.96
CA PHE A 185 -9.71 -4.75 10.73
C PHE A 185 -9.97 -5.82 9.67
N PRO A 186 -9.99 -5.47 8.37
CA PRO A 186 -10.19 -6.44 7.31
C PRO A 186 -8.98 -7.37 7.18
N ASP A 187 -9.23 -8.66 6.96
CA ASP A 187 -8.16 -9.66 6.72
C ASP A 187 -7.63 -9.60 5.28
N TYR A 188 -8.35 -8.94 4.37
CA TYR A 188 -7.99 -8.70 2.98
C TYR A 188 -8.73 -7.51 2.37
N ASN A 189 -8.27 -7.01 1.22
CA ASN A 189 -8.92 -5.91 0.54
C ASN A 189 -10.16 -6.44 -0.20
N ILE A 190 -11.34 -6.10 0.31
CA ILE A 190 -12.62 -6.61 -0.19
C ILE A 190 -13.01 -5.89 -1.48
N GLY A 191 -13.52 -6.64 -2.47
CA GLY A 191 -13.82 -6.08 -3.80
C GLY A 191 -15.15 -5.33 -3.89
N LEU A 192 -16.13 -5.71 -3.08
CA LEU A 192 -17.48 -5.11 -3.03
C LEU A 192 -17.81 -4.68 -1.61
N ASN A 193 -17.91 -3.36 -1.38
CA ASN A 193 -18.07 -2.78 -0.05
C ASN A 193 -19.26 -1.82 0.01
N MET A 194 -19.93 -1.75 1.14
CA MET A 194 -20.86 -0.69 1.48
C MET A 194 -20.36 0.05 2.73
N PHE A 195 -20.02 1.33 2.58
CA PHE A 195 -19.64 2.16 3.73
C PHE A 195 -20.85 2.68 4.46
N MET A 196 -20.76 2.84 5.77
CA MET A 196 -21.88 3.41 6.52
C MET A 196 -22.11 4.89 6.22
N SER A 197 -21.09 5.59 5.71
CA SER A 197 -21.22 6.92 5.10
C SER A 197 -21.85 6.92 3.70
N ASN A 198 -22.15 5.76 3.10
CA ASN A 198 -22.92 5.69 1.87
C ASN A 198 -23.64 4.33 1.77
N GLN A 199 -24.82 4.25 2.39
CA GLN A 199 -25.62 3.02 2.42
C GLN A 199 -26.41 2.79 1.12
N GLU A 200 -26.37 3.72 0.16
CA GLU A 200 -27.09 3.62 -1.11
C GLU A 200 -26.27 2.92 -2.20
N ASN A 201 -24.95 2.93 -2.07
CA ASN A 201 -24.03 2.48 -3.11
C ASN A 201 -23.09 1.39 -2.61
N ILE A 202 -22.74 0.49 -3.53
CA ILE A 202 -21.64 -0.43 -3.38
C ILE A 202 -20.42 0.19 -4.05
N VAL A 203 -19.37 0.39 -3.26
CA VAL A 203 -18.13 1.00 -3.69
C VAL A 203 -17.15 -0.09 -4.09
N LEU A 204 -16.61 0.05 -5.30
CA LEU A 204 -15.46 -0.71 -5.76
C LEU A 204 -14.21 -0.07 -5.17
N PHE A 205 -13.24 -0.91 -4.80
CA PHE A 205 -11.89 -0.47 -4.43
C PHE A 205 -11.79 0.40 -3.17
N ASN A 206 -11.37 -0.23 -2.08
CA ASN A 206 -10.86 0.46 -0.90
C ASN A 206 -9.73 -0.38 -0.34
N ASN A 207 -8.56 -0.22 -0.95
CA ASN A 207 -7.36 -0.87 -0.45
C ASN A 207 -6.83 -0.02 0.69
N GLY A 208 -6.62 -0.64 1.85
CA GLY A 208 -5.70 -0.04 2.81
C GLY A 208 -4.30 0.04 2.21
N THR A 209 -3.40 0.73 2.90
CA THR A 209 -2.01 0.90 2.47
C THR A 209 -1.06 0.77 3.67
N TYR A 210 0.19 0.46 3.36
CA TYR A 210 1.29 0.68 4.29
C TYR A 210 2.31 1.64 3.68
N HIS A 211 2.78 2.58 4.50
CA HIS A 211 3.95 3.39 4.19
C HIS A 211 5.07 3.08 5.19
N PHE A 212 6.28 2.90 4.68
CA PHE A 212 7.47 2.62 5.49
C PHE A 212 8.44 3.77 5.43
N HIS A 213 8.69 4.38 6.57
CA HIS A 213 9.71 5.41 6.74
C HIS A 213 11.00 4.75 7.20
N ILE A 214 12.07 4.90 6.42
CA ILE A 214 13.36 4.28 6.69
C ILE A 214 14.47 5.32 6.58
N THR A 215 15.30 5.39 7.63
CA THR A 215 16.59 6.07 7.58
C THR A 215 17.68 5.04 7.83
N LEU A 216 18.58 4.87 6.87
CA LEU A 216 19.75 4.00 7.00
C LEU A 216 20.78 4.60 7.96
N PRO A 217 21.60 3.77 8.64
CA PRO A 217 22.60 4.24 9.60
C PRO A 217 23.45 5.39 9.05
N THR A 218 23.36 6.54 9.73
CA THR A 218 23.97 7.81 9.30
C THR A 218 24.65 8.48 10.46
N LEU A 219 25.86 8.97 10.24
CA LEU A 219 26.63 9.66 11.28
C LEU A 219 26.09 11.08 11.48
N THR A 220 25.82 11.43 12.74
CA THR A 220 25.34 12.76 13.13
C THR A 220 26.25 13.38 14.18
N GLU A 221 26.39 14.71 14.16
CA GLU A 221 27.02 15.50 15.21
C GLU A 221 26.00 16.54 15.72
N ASN A 222 25.74 16.56 17.02
CA ASN A 222 24.75 17.45 17.63
C ASN A 222 23.36 17.34 16.95
N SER A 223 22.93 16.11 16.64
CA SER A 223 21.67 15.79 15.96
C SER A 223 21.54 16.39 14.56
N ARG A 224 22.67 16.55 13.86
CA ARG A 224 22.70 16.95 12.45
C ARG A 224 23.55 15.97 11.67
N ILE A 225 23.06 15.55 10.51
CA ILE A 225 23.82 14.77 9.54
C ILE A 225 25.14 15.48 9.23
N ILE A 226 26.26 14.77 9.35
CA ILE A 226 27.61 15.32 9.12
C ILE A 226 27.91 15.43 7.63
N ASP A 227 27.63 14.36 6.89
CA ASP A 227 27.82 14.28 5.44
C ASP A 227 26.49 14.08 4.75
N TYR A 228 25.92 15.18 4.27
CA TYR A 228 24.62 15.18 3.64
C TYR A 228 24.68 14.65 2.19
N ILE A 229 25.84 14.77 1.53
CA ILE A 229 26.02 14.26 0.16
C ILE A 229 26.03 12.73 0.20
N ASP A 230 26.78 12.14 1.14
CA ASP A 230 26.77 10.69 1.39
C ASP A 230 25.36 10.23 1.79
N PHE A 231 24.72 10.93 2.73
CA PHE A 231 23.36 10.61 3.15
C PHE A 231 22.40 10.53 1.95
N GLU A 232 22.40 11.54 1.09
CA GLU A 232 21.51 11.61 -0.06
C GLU A 232 21.81 10.51 -1.08
N ALA A 233 23.08 10.30 -1.43
CA ALA A 233 23.50 9.28 -2.38
C ALA A 233 23.18 7.87 -1.89
N LYS A 234 23.45 7.58 -0.61
CA LYS A 234 23.17 6.29 0.03
C LYS A 234 21.68 5.94 0.00
N HIS A 235 20.81 6.88 0.37
CA HIS A 235 19.36 6.64 0.37
C HIS A 235 18.80 6.54 -1.05
N ALA A 236 19.27 7.37 -2.00
CA ALA A 236 18.86 7.27 -3.39
C ALA A 236 19.25 5.92 -4.02
N ASN A 237 20.46 5.41 -3.73
CA ASN A 237 20.91 4.11 -4.20
C ASN A 237 20.06 2.96 -3.61
N ALA A 238 19.70 3.07 -2.32
CA ALA A 238 18.78 2.12 -1.69
C ALA A 238 17.39 2.14 -2.33
N ILE A 239 16.84 3.32 -2.62
CA ILE A 239 15.55 3.44 -3.32
C ILE A 239 15.63 2.77 -4.69
N TYR A 240 16.64 3.07 -5.50
CA TYR A 240 16.79 2.46 -6.83
C TYR A 240 16.86 0.95 -6.75
N LEU A 241 17.58 0.39 -5.77
CA LEU A 241 17.61 -1.06 -5.59
C LEU A 241 16.25 -1.62 -5.16
N LEU A 242 15.52 -0.94 -4.27
CA LEU A 242 14.18 -1.36 -3.86
C LEU A 242 13.18 -1.35 -5.03
N GLN A 243 13.29 -0.38 -5.96
CA GLN A 243 12.47 -0.35 -7.18
C GLN A 243 12.65 -1.62 -8.02
N TRP A 244 13.86 -2.19 -8.08
CA TRP A 244 14.11 -3.48 -8.75
C TRP A 244 13.34 -4.66 -8.09
N PHE A 245 12.96 -4.54 -6.82
CA PHE A 245 12.18 -5.54 -6.08
C PHE A 245 10.66 -5.26 -6.05
N GLU A 246 10.17 -4.11 -6.53
CA GLU A 246 8.73 -3.84 -6.57
C GLU A 246 7.89 -4.93 -7.28
N PRO A 247 8.35 -5.60 -8.37
CA PRO A 247 7.66 -6.74 -8.94
C PRO A 247 7.36 -7.87 -7.93
N LEU A 248 8.28 -8.17 -6.99
CA LEU A 248 8.05 -9.14 -5.91
C LEU A 248 6.89 -8.69 -5.02
N PHE A 249 6.92 -7.43 -4.56
CA PHE A 249 5.91 -6.92 -3.64
C PHE A 249 4.53 -6.89 -4.29
N ILE A 250 4.45 -6.53 -5.58
CA ILE A 250 3.20 -6.60 -6.35
C ILE A 250 2.70 -8.04 -6.47
N ALA A 251 3.58 -8.99 -6.83
CA ALA A 251 3.19 -10.38 -7.07
C ALA A 251 2.86 -11.17 -5.80
N THR A 252 3.30 -10.71 -4.62
CA THR A 252 3.11 -11.43 -3.35
C THR A 252 2.20 -10.71 -2.36
N LEU A 253 2.14 -9.38 -2.37
CA LEU A 253 1.38 -8.58 -1.41
C LEU A 253 0.30 -7.71 -2.07
N GLY A 254 0.34 -7.55 -3.39
CA GLY A 254 -0.61 -6.71 -4.12
C GLY A 254 -2.05 -7.23 -4.06
N SER A 255 -3.00 -6.30 -4.22
CA SER A 255 -4.43 -6.58 -4.22
C SER A 255 -5.01 -6.60 -5.63
N PRO A 256 -5.47 -7.77 -6.10
CA PRO A 256 -6.06 -7.88 -7.43
C PRO A 256 -7.34 -7.04 -7.54
N ASP A 257 -7.63 -6.57 -8.73
CA ASP A 257 -8.95 -6.07 -9.06
C ASP A 257 -9.95 -7.25 -9.05
N ILE A 258 -11.05 -7.14 -8.30
CA ILE A 258 -12.09 -8.17 -8.32
C ILE A 258 -12.66 -8.37 -9.74
N MET A 259 -12.65 -7.34 -10.59
CA MET A 259 -13.03 -7.44 -11.99
C MET A 259 -12.09 -8.37 -12.77
N GLN A 260 -10.80 -8.42 -12.42
CA GLN A 260 -9.86 -9.40 -12.99
C GLN A 260 -10.25 -10.84 -12.62
N VAL A 261 -10.70 -11.05 -11.38
CA VAL A 261 -11.11 -12.36 -10.87
C VAL A 261 -12.41 -12.81 -11.54
N ILE A 262 -13.41 -11.93 -11.63
CA ILE A 262 -14.66 -12.19 -12.35
C ILE A 262 -14.37 -12.52 -13.82
N SER A 263 -13.58 -11.67 -14.50
CA SER A 263 -13.23 -11.86 -15.90
C SER A 263 -12.62 -13.24 -16.17
N LYS A 264 -11.63 -13.65 -15.34
CA LYS A 264 -11.03 -14.99 -15.43
C LYS A 264 -12.02 -16.11 -15.16
N LYS A 265 -12.81 -16.01 -14.08
CA LYS A 265 -13.78 -17.05 -13.68
C LYS A 265 -14.81 -17.34 -14.79
N HIS A 266 -15.21 -16.30 -15.53
CA HIS A 266 -16.24 -16.38 -16.56
C HIS A 266 -15.69 -16.37 -18.00
N GLY A 267 -14.37 -16.41 -18.19
CA GLY A 267 -13.73 -16.47 -19.51
C GLY A 267 -13.99 -15.24 -20.38
N LEU A 268 -14.06 -14.05 -19.77
CA LEU A 268 -14.27 -12.79 -20.50
C LEU A 268 -12.95 -12.28 -21.11
N ASN A 269 -13.06 -11.49 -22.18
CA ASN A 269 -11.90 -10.88 -22.85
C ASN A 269 -11.43 -9.57 -22.19
N HIS A 270 -11.98 -9.19 -21.04
CA HIS A 270 -11.62 -7.97 -20.32
C HIS A 270 -10.40 -8.21 -19.43
N GLN A 271 -9.42 -7.32 -19.46
CA GLN A 271 -8.20 -7.43 -18.67
C GLN A 271 -8.11 -6.28 -17.66
N PHE A 272 -7.79 -6.61 -16.43
CA PHE A 272 -7.57 -5.71 -15.31
C PHE A 272 -6.32 -6.15 -14.53
N ALA A 273 -5.99 -5.45 -13.45
CA ALA A 273 -4.84 -5.79 -12.63
C ALA A 273 -5.08 -7.08 -11.83
N GLY A 274 -4.22 -8.09 -12.02
CA GLY A 274 -4.18 -9.30 -11.20
C GLY A 274 -3.19 -9.21 -10.03
N GLY A 275 -2.22 -8.30 -10.10
CA GLY A 275 -1.24 -8.07 -9.04
C GLY A 275 -1.70 -7.00 -8.05
N SER A 276 -1.75 -5.75 -8.48
CA SER A 276 -2.21 -4.64 -7.66
C SER A 276 -2.99 -3.66 -8.51
N MET A 277 -4.28 -3.52 -8.22
CA MET A 277 -5.10 -2.49 -8.87
C MET A 277 -4.59 -1.10 -8.52
N ARG A 278 -4.24 -0.84 -7.25
CA ARG A 278 -3.74 0.45 -6.78
C ARG A 278 -2.48 0.86 -7.55
N ASN A 279 -1.49 -0.02 -7.69
CA ASN A 279 -0.26 0.30 -8.43
C ASN A 279 -0.46 0.40 -9.95
N ALA A 280 -1.53 -0.19 -10.50
CA ALA A 280 -1.84 -0.06 -11.92
C ALA A 280 -2.51 1.27 -12.28
N MET A 281 -3.35 1.83 -11.39
CA MET A 281 -4.27 2.93 -11.76
C MET A 281 -4.31 4.14 -10.82
N SER A 282 -3.78 4.04 -9.60
CA SER A 282 -3.90 5.10 -8.60
C SER A 282 -3.14 6.37 -9.03
N ARG A 283 -3.68 7.53 -8.63
CA ARG A 283 -2.96 8.81 -8.74
C ARG A 283 -1.93 9.03 -7.63
N TYR A 284 -2.00 8.30 -6.52
CA TYR A 284 -1.23 8.60 -5.30
C TYR A 284 -0.05 7.66 -5.06
N THR A 285 0.04 6.57 -5.82
CA THR A 285 1.20 5.67 -5.84
C THR A 285 1.63 5.38 -7.27
N GLY A 286 2.86 4.96 -7.46
CA GLY A 286 3.41 4.49 -8.72
C GLY A 286 4.30 3.28 -8.51
N VAL A 287 5.01 2.87 -9.56
CA VAL A 287 6.01 1.79 -9.54
C VAL A 287 7.22 2.29 -10.31
N GLY A 288 8.38 2.35 -9.65
CA GLY A 288 9.62 2.92 -10.17
C GLY A 288 9.63 4.44 -10.32
N THR A 289 8.63 5.14 -9.79
CA THR A 289 8.36 6.55 -10.13
C THR A 289 9.23 7.58 -9.40
N PHE A 290 10.09 7.16 -8.47
CA PHE A 290 11.15 8.00 -7.93
C PHE A 290 12.33 8.07 -8.90
N ASN A 291 12.85 9.28 -9.09
CA ASN A 291 14.10 9.55 -9.77
C ASN A 291 14.91 10.55 -8.96
N LYS A 292 16.22 10.34 -8.82
CA LYS A 292 17.13 11.18 -8.02
C LYS A 292 17.17 12.67 -8.40
N THR A 293 16.67 13.02 -9.59
CA THR A 293 16.60 14.42 -10.07
C THR A 293 15.34 15.15 -9.61
N MET A 294 14.38 14.43 -9.03
CA MET A 294 13.12 14.99 -8.56
C MET A 294 13.32 15.75 -7.25
N ALA A 295 12.36 16.64 -6.94
CA ALA A 295 12.36 17.34 -5.68
C ALA A 295 12.16 16.38 -4.49
N LYS A 296 12.66 16.79 -3.32
CA LYS A 296 12.49 16.08 -2.04
C LYS A 296 11.26 16.59 -1.28
N GLY A 297 10.84 15.83 -0.27
CA GLY A 297 9.72 16.17 0.62
C GLY A 297 8.46 15.37 0.33
N LYS A 298 7.32 15.80 0.90
CA LYS A 298 6.01 15.16 0.69
C LYS A 298 5.47 15.51 -0.70
N ILE A 299 5.73 14.67 -1.69
CA ILE A 299 5.19 14.78 -3.04
C ILE A 299 4.17 13.65 -3.24
N LEU A 300 2.98 14.01 -3.73
CA LEU A 300 1.89 13.06 -3.89
C LEU A 300 1.80 12.54 -5.33
N THR A 301 1.90 13.45 -6.29
CA THR A 301 1.70 13.15 -7.71
C THR A 301 2.69 13.93 -8.58
N TYR A 302 2.86 13.45 -9.81
CA TYR A 302 3.60 14.12 -10.87
C TYR A 302 2.78 14.10 -12.16
N GLN A 303 2.87 15.14 -12.98
CA GLN A 303 2.21 15.15 -14.29
C GLN A 303 2.87 14.12 -15.21
N VAL A 304 2.08 13.25 -15.83
CA VAL A 304 2.59 12.12 -16.65
C VAL A 304 3.48 12.60 -17.78
N GLU A 305 3.10 13.67 -18.47
CA GLU A 305 3.88 14.23 -19.58
C GLU A 305 5.21 14.87 -19.12
N GLU A 306 5.27 15.38 -17.89
CA GLU A 306 6.53 15.85 -17.30
C GLU A 306 7.41 14.69 -16.85
N PHE A 307 6.83 13.64 -16.28
CA PHE A 307 7.55 12.43 -15.90
C PHE A 307 8.14 11.74 -17.13
N ARG A 308 7.41 11.70 -18.24
CA ARG A 308 7.85 11.10 -19.50
C ARG A 308 9.15 11.71 -20.02
N LYS A 309 9.44 12.99 -19.72
CA LYS A 309 10.70 13.63 -20.11
C LYS A 309 11.93 13.05 -19.40
N LEU A 310 11.73 12.35 -18.29
CA LEU A 310 12.78 11.62 -17.59
C LEU A 310 13.02 10.24 -18.20
N LEU A 311 12.02 9.66 -18.87
CA LEU A 311 12.10 8.31 -19.42
C LEU A 311 13.00 8.25 -20.65
N LYS A 312 13.74 7.15 -20.75
CA LYS A 312 14.53 6.81 -21.94
C LYS A 312 13.66 6.46 -23.15
N PHE A 313 12.50 5.85 -22.91
CA PHE A 313 11.62 5.31 -23.96
C PHE A 313 10.49 6.28 -24.30
N GLN A 314 10.15 6.36 -25.59
CA GLN A 314 9.03 7.11 -26.12
C GLN A 314 7.71 6.34 -26.00
N LYS A 315 6.57 7.05 -26.04
CA LYS A 315 5.24 6.46 -25.87
C LYS A 315 4.94 5.40 -26.93
N GLU A 316 5.36 5.66 -28.17
CA GLU A 316 5.12 4.82 -29.34
C GLU A 316 5.84 3.46 -29.26
N GLU A 317 6.89 3.37 -28.45
CA GLU A 317 7.61 2.11 -28.22
C GLU A 317 6.83 1.16 -27.31
N ASN A 318 5.86 1.68 -26.54
CA ASN A 318 5.01 0.93 -25.59
C ASN A 318 5.82 0.02 -24.63
N ILE A 319 6.99 0.50 -24.20
CA ILE A 319 7.88 -0.21 -23.27
C ILE A 319 7.50 0.11 -21.83
N TRP A 320 7.24 1.39 -21.52
CA TRP A 320 6.87 1.80 -20.17
C TRP A 320 5.65 1.01 -19.71
N TRP A 321 5.76 0.36 -18.54
CA TRP A 321 4.70 -0.50 -18.01
C TRP A 321 3.32 0.20 -18.00
N ARG A 322 3.31 1.52 -17.77
CA ARG A 322 2.08 2.32 -17.72
C ARG A 322 1.41 2.47 -19.08
N ASP A 323 2.19 2.67 -20.14
CA ASP A 323 1.66 2.74 -21.51
C ASP A 323 1.00 1.41 -21.90
N ARG A 324 1.60 0.29 -21.44
CA ARG A 324 1.03 -1.05 -21.63
C ARG A 324 -0.23 -1.29 -20.81
N VAL A 325 -0.32 -0.75 -19.60
CA VAL A 325 -1.57 -0.77 -18.81
C VAL A 325 -2.65 0.03 -19.54
N GLU A 326 -2.33 1.21 -20.07
CA GLU A 326 -3.27 2.04 -20.84
C GLU A 326 -3.78 1.29 -22.10
N SER A 327 -2.89 0.58 -22.81
CA SER A 327 -3.26 -0.17 -24.02
C SER A 327 -4.03 -1.46 -23.72
N ASP A 328 -3.58 -2.25 -22.74
CA ASP A 328 -4.03 -3.63 -22.57
C ASP A 328 -5.17 -3.78 -21.55
N PHE A 329 -5.27 -2.88 -20.57
CA PHE A 329 -6.26 -3.02 -19.50
C PHE A 329 -7.52 -2.22 -19.78
N GLY A 330 -8.60 -2.59 -19.10
CA GLY A 330 -9.91 -1.93 -19.14
C GLY A 330 -9.97 -0.59 -18.41
N TYR A 331 -8.84 0.10 -18.22
CA TYR A 331 -8.74 1.33 -17.43
C TYR A 331 -8.65 2.61 -18.28
N GLU A 332 -9.20 3.69 -17.76
CA GLU A 332 -8.92 5.07 -18.18
C GLU A 332 -7.99 5.72 -17.14
N LEU A 333 -6.70 5.77 -17.47
CA LEU A 333 -5.69 6.28 -16.54
C LEU A 333 -5.73 7.81 -16.42
N LEU A 334 -5.39 8.31 -15.24
CA LEU A 334 -5.37 9.74 -14.93
C LEU A 334 -4.19 10.45 -15.59
N THR A 335 -4.22 11.79 -15.69
CA THR A 335 -3.11 12.60 -16.23
C THR A 335 -1.94 12.77 -15.26
N ASP A 336 -2.15 12.37 -14.01
CA ASP A 336 -1.17 12.36 -12.94
C ASP A 336 -0.75 10.92 -12.62
N ILE A 337 0.51 10.76 -12.21
CA ILE A 337 1.06 9.51 -11.69
C ILE A 337 1.50 9.71 -10.24
N GLY A 338 1.27 8.72 -9.39
CA GLY A 338 1.74 8.77 -8.02
C GLY A 338 3.21 8.38 -7.87
N LEU A 339 3.74 8.60 -6.68
CA LEU A 339 5.13 8.26 -6.34
C LEU A 339 5.20 7.02 -5.47
N ASP A 340 6.11 6.11 -5.82
CA ASP A 340 6.52 4.95 -5.01
C ASP A 340 7.32 5.38 -3.77
N PHE A 341 8.16 6.41 -3.88
CA PHE A 341 8.96 6.95 -2.78
C PHE A 341 8.86 8.47 -2.64
N ASN A 342 8.90 8.94 -1.39
CA ASN A 342 9.29 10.30 -1.06
C ASN A 342 10.66 10.27 -0.39
N GLN A 343 11.64 10.94 -0.99
CA GLN A 343 12.94 11.16 -0.35
C GLN A 343 12.85 12.35 0.62
N GLU A 344 13.30 12.17 1.86
CA GLU A 344 13.23 13.15 2.94
C GLU A 344 11.83 13.77 3.12
N LYS A 345 10.76 12.96 3.20
CA LYS A 345 9.39 13.44 3.51
C LYS A 345 9.37 14.36 4.74
N MET A 346 10.18 14.03 5.75
CA MET A 346 10.43 14.85 6.94
C MET A 346 11.92 15.25 7.03
N TYR A 347 12.21 16.32 7.77
CA TYR A 347 13.57 16.82 7.94
C TYR A 347 14.52 15.73 8.51
N GLN A 348 15.62 15.45 7.80
CA GLN A 348 16.60 14.41 8.16
C GLN A 348 15.97 13.00 8.32
N SER A 349 14.90 12.70 7.58
CA SER A 349 14.41 11.33 7.36
C SER A 349 15.00 10.79 6.06
N GLY A 350 15.25 9.49 5.94
CA GLY A 350 15.78 8.91 4.71
C GLY A 350 14.76 8.93 3.58
N PHE A 351 13.87 7.95 3.55
CA PHE A 351 12.79 7.87 2.58
C PHE A 351 11.52 7.29 3.17
N GLU A 352 10.40 7.57 2.53
CA GLU A 352 9.11 6.90 2.72
C GLU A 352 8.86 6.03 1.49
N PHE A 353 8.54 4.75 1.68
CA PHE A 353 8.14 3.81 0.63
C PHE A 353 6.62 3.57 0.71
N ARG A 354 5.89 3.77 -0.40
CA ARG A 354 4.43 3.96 -0.43
C ARG A 354 3.68 3.02 -1.38
N SER A 355 4.39 2.10 -2.03
CA SER A 355 3.83 1.22 -3.08
C SER A 355 3.03 0.03 -2.55
N PHE A 356 2.89 -0.12 -1.24
CA PHE A 356 2.24 -1.30 -0.65
C PHE A 356 0.73 -1.11 -0.53
N ASP A 357 -0.01 -2.06 -1.10
CA ASP A 357 -1.38 -2.34 -0.65
C ASP A 357 -1.37 -2.89 0.78
N GLU A 358 -2.49 -2.81 1.49
CA GLU A 358 -2.64 -3.41 2.81
C GLU A 358 -2.61 -4.93 2.72
N PHE A 359 -1.90 -5.54 3.68
CA PHE A 359 -1.75 -6.96 3.91
C PHE A 359 -1.75 -7.24 5.43
N PRO A 360 -1.81 -8.52 5.87
CA PRO A 360 -1.84 -8.86 7.29
C PRO A 360 -0.61 -8.33 8.04
N ALA A 361 -0.84 -7.64 9.15
CA ALA A 361 0.22 -7.05 9.96
C ALA A 361 1.26 -8.08 10.46
N SER A 362 0.89 -9.38 10.51
CA SER A 362 1.80 -10.48 10.83
C SER A 362 2.96 -10.63 9.85
N TYR A 363 2.86 -10.08 8.63
CA TYR A 363 3.95 -10.11 7.65
C TYR A 363 4.92 -8.93 7.80
N LEU A 364 4.58 -7.90 8.57
CA LEU A 364 5.43 -6.70 8.72
C LEU A 364 6.86 -7.01 9.17
N PRO A 365 7.10 -7.88 10.18
CA PRO A 365 8.47 -8.15 10.62
C PRO A 365 9.35 -8.73 9.51
N GLU A 366 8.84 -9.73 8.79
CA GLU A 366 9.58 -10.41 7.72
C GLU A 366 9.75 -9.51 6.49
N LEU A 367 8.72 -8.74 6.13
CA LEU A 367 8.80 -7.78 5.03
C LEU A 367 9.84 -6.68 5.32
N LEU A 368 9.78 -6.07 6.50
CA LEU A 368 10.75 -5.05 6.90
C LEU A 368 12.16 -5.63 6.95
N HIS A 369 12.33 -6.87 7.42
CA HIS A 369 13.63 -7.55 7.39
C HIS A 369 14.12 -7.75 5.94
N ALA A 370 13.27 -8.16 5.01
CA ALA A 370 13.63 -8.23 3.59
C ALA A 370 14.03 -6.86 3.03
N ILE A 371 13.27 -5.80 3.32
CA ILE A 371 13.60 -4.42 2.90
C ILE A 371 14.96 -4.00 3.45
N ILE A 372 15.23 -4.21 4.75
CA ILE A 372 16.52 -3.86 5.36
C ILE A 372 17.66 -4.71 4.78
N THR A 373 17.42 -5.97 4.44
CA THR A 373 18.41 -6.82 3.75
C THR A 373 18.74 -6.27 2.35
N ILE A 374 17.73 -5.80 1.61
CA ILE A 374 17.93 -5.15 0.30
C ILE A 374 18.69 -3.83 0.49
N CYS A 375 18.35 -3.02 1.49
CA CYS A 375 19.09 -1.79 1.81
C CYS A 375 20.54 -2.06 2.25
N GLU A 376 20.81 -3.15 2.99
CA GLU A 376 22.18 -3.55 3.31
C GLU A 376 22.96 -3.90 2.04
N HIS A 377 22.32 -4.60 1.11
CA HIS A 377 22.93 -4.94 -0.15
C HIS A 377 23.25 -3.70 -1.00
N SER A 378 22.40 -2.67 -0.98
CA SER A 378 22.64 -1.42 -1.70
C SER A 378 23.88 -0.66 -1.21
N LEU A 379 24.33 -0.87 0.04
CA LEU A 379 25.60 -0.31 0.53
C LEU A 379 26.83 -0.96 -0.14
N ASN A 380 26.65 -2.13 -0.74
CA ASN A 380 27.71 -2.96 -1.33
C ASN A 380 27.61 -3.06 -2.86
N VAL A 381 26.58 -2.47 -3.46
CA VAL A 381 26.36 -2.35 -4.90
C VAL A 381 26.14 -0.88 -5.21
N PRO A 382 27.21 -0.08 -5.35
CA PRO A 382 27.08 1.33 -5.68
C PRO A 382 26.57 1.52 -7.11
N ASP A 383 26.02 2.70 -7.38
CA ASP A 383 25.59 3.13 -8.71
C ASP A 383 24.52 2.23 -9.36
N VAL A 384 23.55 1.78 -8.56
CA VAL A 384 22.40 1.01 -9.08
C VAL A 384 21.73 1.80 -10.20
N PRO A 385 21.51 1.21 -11.39
CA PRO A 385 20.85 1.90 -12.49
C PRO A 385 19.38 2.13 -12.16
N TRP A 386 18.83 3.23 -12.66
CA TRP A 386 17.39 3.48 -12.55
C TRP A 386 16.63 2.42 -13.35
N CYS A 387 15.73 1.70 -12.68
CA CYS A 387 15.06 0.53 -13.24
C CYS A 387 14.20 0.85 -14.47
N HIS A 388 13.71 2.08 -14.62
CA HIS A 388 12.92 2.50 -15.78
C HIS A 388 13.69 2.44 -17.11
N ASP A 389 15.02 2.48 -17.09
CA ASP A 389 15.84 2.39 -18.29
C ASP A 389 15.96 0.94 -18.82
N SER A 390 15.47 -0.04 -18.05
CA SER A 390 15.46 -1.46 -18.37
C SER A 390 14.14 -1.89 -19.00
N VAL A 391 14.24 -2.54 -20.17
CA VAL A 391 13.09 -3.19 -20.82
C VAL A 391 12.60 -4.38 -19.98
N VAL A 392 13.52 -5.17 -19.44
CA VAL A 392 13.21 -6.31 -18.57
C VAL A 392 12.44 -5.87 -17.34
N TRP A 393 12.88 -4.82 -16.64
CA TRP A 393 12.19 -4.38 -15.44
C TRP A 393 10.78 -3.86 -15.74
N ASN A 394 10.60 -3.06 -16.79
CA ASN A 394 9.26 -2.62 -17.20
C ASN A 394 8.38 -3.82 -17.60
N ASN A 395 8.94 -4.84 -18.24
CA ASN A 395 8.25 -6.10 -18.52
C ASN A 395 7.82 -6.84 -17.25
N LEU A 396 8.72 -6.94 -16.26
CA LEU A 396 8.44 -7.59 -14.98
C LEU A 396 7.35 -6.86 -14.21
N VAL A 397 7.38 -5.52 -14.15
CA VAL A 397 6.31 -4.73 -13.53
C VAL A 397 4.99 -4.98 -14.22
N PHE A 398 4.93 -4.86 -15.55
CA PHE A 398 3.70 -5.11 -16.29
C PHE A 398 3.16 -6.53 -16.08
N LYS A 399 4.03 -7.55 -16.14
CA LYS A 399 3.65 -8.94 -15.88
C LYS A 399 3.13 -9.13 -14.46
N SER A 400 3.77 -8.52 -13.47
CA SER A 400 3.35 -8.57 -12.07
C SER A 400 2.00 -7.91 -11.86
N LEU A 401 1.77 -6.74 -12.45
CA LEU A 401 0.47 -6.07 -12.43
C LEU A 401 -0.62 -6.91 -13.12
N LYS A 402 -0.30 -7.59 -14.23
CA LYS A 402 -1.25 -8.37 -15.03
C LYS A 402 -1.60 -9.72 -14.40
N TYR A 403 -0.59 -10.46 -13.93
CA TYR A 403 -0.74 -11.86 -13.53
C TYR A 403 -0.66 -12.08 -12.02
N GLY A 404 -0.19 -11.10 -11.23
CA GLY A 404 -0.05 -11.21 -9.79
C GLY A 404 0.81 -12.41 -9.40
N TYR A 405 0.34 -13.22 -8.46
CA TYR A 405 1.02 -14.43 -7.96
C TYR A 405 1.34 -15.46 -9.06
N GLN A 406 0.66 -15.39 -10.21
CA GLN A 406 0.89 -16.34 -11.31
C GLN A 406 2.10 -15.96 -12.17
N THR A 407 2.72 -14.80 -11.92
CA THR A 407 3.80 -14.26 -12.74
C THR A 407 5.00 -15.21 -12.81
N GLU A 408 5.44 -15.45 -14.04
CA GLU A 408 6.60 -16.28 -14.34
C GLU A 408 7.78 -15.40 -14.75
N ILE A 409 9.00 -15.91 -14.55
CA ILE A 409 10.24 -15.22 -14.90
C ILE A 409 11.03 -16.01 -15.95
N THR A 410 11.49 -15.32 -16.99
CA THR A 410 12.30 -15.92 -18.07
C THR A 410 13.79 -15.93 -17.74
N SER A 411 14.59 -16.69 -18.48
CA SER A 411 16.05 -16.72 -18.28
C SER A 411 16.72 -15.36 -18.53
N GLU A 412 16.23 -14.60 -19.51
CA GLU A 412 16.70 -13.23 -19.80
C GLU A 412 16.38 -12.28 -18.63
N GLU A 413 15.14 -12.35 -18.14
CA GLU A 413 14.70 -11.52 -17.00
C GLU A 413 15.53 -11.84 -15.74
N LYS A 414 15.80 -13.12 -15.46
CA LYS A 414 16.68 -13.52 -14.35
C LYS A 414 18.08 -12.97 -14.51
N GLN A 415 18.66 -13.10 -15.70
CA GLN A 415 20.04 -12.69 -15.95
C GLN A 415 20.24 -11.20 -15.66
N GLU A 416 19.37 -10.34 -16.20
CA GLU A 416 19.50 -8.89 -16.00
C GLU A 416 19.34 -8.49 -14.53
N VAL A 417 18.37 -9.08 -13.81
CA VAL A 417 18.22 -8.83 -12.36
C VAL A 417 19.47 -9.27 -11.61
N LEU A 418 20.00 -10.48 -11.88
CA LEU A 418 21.21 -10.97 -11.21
C LEU A 418 22.46 -10.12 -11.55
N GLU A 419 22.56 -9.57 -12.76
CA GLU A 419 23.63 -8.64 -13.13
C GLU A 419 23.56 -7.34 -12.33
N VAL A 420 22.38 -6.73 -12.22
CA VAL A 420 22.18 -5.51 -11.41
C VAL A 420 22.52 -5.74 -9.93
N LEU A 421 22.19 -6.93 -9.40
CA LEU A 421 22.48 -7.30 -8.01
C LEU A 421 23.92 -7.81 -7.82
N ASN A 422 24.74 -7.90 -8.86
CA ASN A 422 26.07 -8.50 -8.82
C ASN A 422 26.06 -9.93 -8.22
N LEU A 423 25.07 -10.73 -8.65
CA LEU A 423 24.82 -12.12 -8.26
C LEU A 423 24.95 -13.11 -9.44
N SER A 424 25.52 -12.69 -10.57
CA SER A 424 25.66 -13.54 -11.76
C SER A 424 26.50 -14.79 -11.51
N ALA A 425 27.43 -14.76 -10.54
CA ALA A 425 28.22 -15.94 -10.16
C ALA A 425 27.35 -17.07 -9.56
N GLN A 426 26.16 -16.75 -9.04
CA GLN A 426 25.22 -17.70 -8.45
C GLN A 426 24.10 -18.11 -9.43
N GLN A 427 24.18 -17.75 -10.72
CA GLN A 427 23.11 -17.96 -11.71
C GLN A 427 22.53 -19.38 -11.72
N THR A 428 23.38 -20.41 -11.61
CA THR A 428 22.95 -21.81 -11.59
C THR A 428 21.95 -22.15 -10.48
N ALA A 429 21.96 -21.41 -9.36
CA ALA A 429 21.00 -21.58 -8.27
C ALA A 429 19.59 -21.08 -8.61
N PHE A 430 19.41 -20.37 -9.73
CA PHE A 430 18.16 -19.74 -10.16
C PHE A 430 17.59 -20.36 -11.44
N ASP A 431 18.35 -21.18 -12.16
CA ASP A 431 18.00 -21.68 -13.50
C ASP A 431 16.66 -22.44 -13.51
N SER A 432 16.40 -23.28 -12.50
CA SER A 432 15.18 -24.10 -12.43
C SER A 432 13.94 -23.34 -11.95
N ILE A 433 14.10 -22.13 -11.40
CA ILE A 433 12.98 -21.38 -10.80
C ILE A 433 12.11 -20.78 -11.90
N THR A 434 10.80 -21.02 -11.89
CA THR A 434 9.91 -20.48 -12.93
C THR A 434 9.03 -19.34 -12.43
N LYS A 435 8.69 -19.34 -11.14
CA LYS A 435 7.85 -18.30 -10.53
C LYS A 435 8.66 -17.10 -10.07
N LEU A 436 8.08 -15.92 -10.28
CA LEU A 436 8.73 -14.65 -9.96
C LEU A 436 9.01 -14.50 -8.45
N ASP A 437 8.05 -14.87 -7.63
CA ASP A 437 8.16 -14.79 -6.17
C ASP A 437 9.23 -15.73 -5.63
N GLU A 438 9.25 -16.99 -6.08
CA GLU A 438 10.31 -17.94 -5.75
C GLU A 438 11.70 -17.42 -6.13
N PHE A 439 11.83 -16.77 -7.29
CA PHE A 439 13.10 -16.20 -7.75
C PHE A 439 13.60 -15.09 -6.82
N PHE A 440 12.73 -14.14 -6.50
CA PHE A 440 13.10 -13.02 -5.62
C PHE A 440 13.28 -13.46 -4.16
N PHE A 441 12.50 -14.42 -3.65
CA PHE A 441 12.77 -14.99 -2.32
C PHE A 441 14.11 -15.72 -2.29
N ARG A 442 14.51 -16.40 -3.38
CA ARG A 442 15.84 -17.00 -3.47
C ARG A 442 16.95 -15.94 -3.47
N ILE A 443 16.72 -14.79 -4.11
CA ILE A 443 17.65 -13.65 -4.02
C ILE A 443 17.75 -13.19 -2.57
N ILE A 444 16.63 -12.96 -1.89
CA ILE A 444 16.59 -12.53 -0.48
C ILE A 444 17.35 -13.52 0.41
N GLU A 445 17.20 -14.82 0.19
CA GLU A 445 17.96 -15.86 0.90
C GLU A 445 19.47 -15.73 0.68
N VAL A 446 19.91 -15.56 -0.56
CA VAL A 446 21.34 -15.35 -0.88
C VAL A 446 21.89 -14.09 -0.21
N LEU A 447 21.12 -13.00 -0.21
CA LEU A 447 21.51 -11.75 0.42
C LEU A 447 21.55 -11.89 1.96
N HIS A 448 20.55 -12.52 2.55
CA HIS A 448 20.49 -12.81 3.98
C HIS A 448 21.74 -13.59 4.43
N GLU A 449 22.06 -14.69 3.75
CA GLU A 449 23.24 -15.50 4.07
C GLU A 449 24.55 -14.73 3.91
N LYS A 450 24.61 -13.78 2.96
CA LYS A 450 25.79 -12.93 2.74
C LYS A 450 25.99 -11.92 3.88
N TYR A 451 24.92 -11.38 4.45
CA TYR A 451 24.98 -10.23 5.36
C TYR A 451 24.67 -10.55 6.83
N LYS A 452 24.10 -11.72 7.16
CA LYS A 452 23.70 -12.08 8.53
C LYS A 452 24.79 -11.95 9.60
N ASP A 453 26.06 -12.13 9.24
CA ASP A 453 27.20 -12.08 10.16
C ASP A 453 28.04 -10.79 10.05
N ASN A 454 27.90 -10.04 8.95
CA ASN A 454 28.67 -8.83 8.69
C ASN A 454 27.81 -7.83 7.92
N ASN A 455 27.21 -6.90 8.65
CA ASN A 455 26.29 -5.91 8.12
C ASN A 455 26.40 -4.56 8.85
N THR A 456 25.81 -3.53 8.25
CA THR A 456 25.69 -2.18 8.84
C THR A 456 24.28 -1.90 9.34
N CYS A 457 23.26 -2.32 8.58
CA CYS A 457 21.85 -2.03 8.84
C CYS A 457 21.19 -3.09 9.71
N ILE A 458 21.38 -4.37 9.38
CA ILE A 458 20.55 -5.48 9.89
C ILE A 458 20.62 -5.57 11.42
N ASP A 459 21.82 -5.64 12.01
CA ASP A 459 22.00 -5.76 13.46
C ASP A 459 21.43 -4.55 14.23
N ASN A 460 21.54 -3.34 13.66
CA ASN A 460 21.02 -2.13 14.27
C ASN A 460 19.48 -2.05 14.20
N MET A 461 18.90 -2.57 13.12
CA MET A 461 17.50 -2.32 12.77
C MET A 461 16.57 -3.50 13.10
N LEU A 462 17.07 -4.72 13.23
CA LEU A 462 16.25 -5.86 13.66
C LEU A 462 16.06 -5.91 15.18
N GLY A 463 17.07 -5.51 15.94
CA GLY A 463 17.08 -5.62 17.41
C GLY A 463 17.60 -6.97 17.93
N ASP A 464 17.62 -8.00 17.07
CA ASP A 464 18.17 -9.33 17.34
C ASP A 464 18.96 -9.85 16.13
N LYS A 465 19.79 -10.88 16.34
CA LYS A 465 20.50 -11.53 15.23
C LYS A 465 19.50 -12.23 14.28
N PRO A 466 19.62 -12.00 12.96
CA PRO A 466 18.75 -12.63 11.98
C PRO A 466 19.05 -14.15 11.93
N ASN A 467 18.15 -14.95 12.50
CA ASN A 467 18.29 -16.41 12.50
C ASN A 467 17.43 -17.08 11.42
N THR A 468 16.53 -16.33 10.79
CA THR A 468 15.58 -16.82 9.79
C THR A 468 15.58 -15.91 8.57
N VAL A 469 15.63 -16.54 7.40
CA VAL A 469 15.51 -15.85 6.11
C VAL A 469 14.10 -15.27 6.00
N PRO A 470 13.96 -13.97 5.65
CA PRO A 470 12.64 -13.37 5.62
C PRO A 470 11.79 -13.92 4.47
N ARG A 471 10.57 -14.34 4.82
CA ARG A 471 9.60 -14.91 3.89
C ARG A 471 8.17 -14.73 4.43
N TRP A 472 7.22 -14.57 3.51
CA TRP A 472 5.79 -14.55 3.79
C TRP A 472 5.04 -15.42 2.79
N ASP A 473 3.81 -15.80 3.15
CA ASP A 473 2.89 -16.48 2.24
C ASP A 473 2.44 -15.52 1.14
N ASN A 474 2.14 -16.05 -0.04
CA ASN A 474 1.68 -15.23 -1.16
C ASN A 474 0.25 -14.71 -0.90
N PHE A 475 0.16 -13.49 -0.37
CA PHE A 475 -1.09 -12.82 -0.03
C PHE A 475 -1.90 -12.44 -1.26
N ASN A 476 -1.26 -12.06 -2.37
CA ASN A 476 -1.98 -11.81 -3.63
C ASN A 476 -2.81 -13.04 -4.06
N LYS A 477 -2.24 -14.26 -3.92
CA LYS A 477 -2.98 -15.51 -4.14
C LYS A 477 -4.15 -15.65 -3.18
N PHE A 478 -3.94 -15.41 -1.88
CA PHE A 478 -5.00 -15.44 -0.88
C PHE A 478 -6.14 -14.47 -1.24
N GLN A 479 -5.83 -13.25 -1.68
CA GLN A 479 -6.85 -12.27 -2.08
C GLN A 479 -7.67 -12.75 -3.29
N VAL A 480 -7.03 -13.35 -4.29
CA VAL A 480 -7.76 -13.98 -5.42
C VAL A 480 -8.71 -15.06 -4.92
N GLU A 481 -8.26 -15.92 -3.99
CA GLU A 481 -9.10 -16.96 -3.39
C GLU A 481 -10.28 -16.38 -2.60
N GLN A 482 -10.08 -15.28 -1.85
CA GLN A 482 -11.17 -14.63 -1.12
C GLN A 482 -12.17 -13.93 -2.06
N HIS A 483 -11.70 -13.31 -3.16
CA HIS A 483 -12.60 -12.79 -4.18
C HIS A 483 -13.42 -13.90 -4.86
N LEU A 484 -12.82 -15.07 -5.13
CA LEU A 484 -13.57 -16.20 -5.66
C LEU A 484 -14.70 -16.65 -4.72
N LYS A 485 -14.43 -16.67 -3.40
CA LYS A 485 -15.46 -16.93 -2.37
C LYS A 485 -16.53 -15.84 -2.31
N GLN A 486 -16.16 -14.57 -2.49
CA GLN A 486 -17.13 -13.47 -2.55
C GLN A 486 -18.11 -13.61 -3.73
N LEU A 487 -17.68 -14.29 -4.80
CA LEU A 487 -18.50 -14.60 -5.98
C LEU A 487 -19.28 -15.93 -5.85
N GLU A 488 -19.31 -16.56 -4.67
CA GLU A 488 -20.17 -17.70 -4.39
C GLU A 488 -21.56 -17.24 -3.99
N GLU A 489 -22.58 -17.92 -4.53
CA GLU A 489 -23.97 -17.67 -4.16
C GLU A 489 -24.23 -18.05 -2.71
N VAL A 490 -24.92 -17.17 -1.99
CA VAL A 490 -25.47 -17.45 -0.66
C VAL A 490 -26.84 -18.06 -0.82
N LYS A 491 -26.98 -19.31 -0.38
CA LYS A 491 -28.25 -20.06 -0.41
C LYS A 491 -29.19 -19.67 0.71
#